data_AF-C8PP85-F1
#
_entry.id   AF-C8PP85-F1
#
_cell.length_a   1.000
_cell.length_b   1.000
_cell.length_c   1.000
_cell.angle_alpha   90.00
_cell.angle_beta   90.00
_cell.angle_gamma   90.00
#
_symmetry.space_group_name_H-M   'P 1'
#
loop_
_entity.id
_entity.type
_entity.pdbx_description
1 polymer ?
#
loop_
_entity_poly.entity_id
_entity_poly.type
_entity_poly.pdbx_seq_one_letter_code
_entity_poly.pdbx_strand_id
1 'polypeptide(L)'
;MKNALLVPGVFFLSLLSAIIIFAFFGGIALRYELAAPLESGSARLLLICMVQRACYTFPVALMSAVIGVYAFLMRHHTKRIVAISLFLVCALFTVTVIIPACYAQLPSVEKALTAYTPTVPADKTLTAFINKPPFLTLLRQGADKLFYDIYAAYTLNFGVYLFFVCTFFLCVSSFWFVCAITRWNLFNLLFLFLLSGTFLLVYPYIQQGEFHTALSNFLLMNTGSTPFRTPLLFCIVAVIFHSIGGLKMLLISSKTKKRSAA
;
A
#
# COMPACT_ATOMS: atom_id res chain seq x y z
N MET A 1 -25.23 -12.48 -9.85
CA MET A 1 -24.66 -13.00 -8.58
C MET A 1 -23.29 -13.63 -8.79
N LYS A 2 -23.10 -14.46 -9.83
CA LYS A 2 -21.86 -15.21 -10.11
C LYS A 2 -20.57 -14.38 -10.03
N ASN A 3 -20.55 -13.17 -10.60
CA ASN A 3 -19.33 -12.35 -10.64
C ASN A 3 -18.90 -11.79 -9.27
N ALA A 4 -19.81 -11.65 -8.30
CA ALA A 4 -19.44 -11.13 -6.97
C ALA A 4 -18.59 -12.14 -6.18
N LEU A 5 -18.78 -13.44 -6.43
CA LEU A 5 -17.99 -14.52 -5.81
C LEU A 5 -16.54 -14.56 -6.32
N LEU A 6 -16.23 -13.85 -7.41
CA LEU A 6 -14.87 -13.75 -7.94
C LEU A 6 -14.03 -12.69 -7.19
N VAL A 7 -14.65 -11.81 -6.40
CA VAL A 7 -13.96 -10.72 -5.71
C VAL A 7 -12.83 -11.23 -4.78
N PRO A 8 -13.04 -12.27 -3.95
CA PRO A 8 -11.96 -12.87 -3.17
C PRO A 8 -10.80 -13.36 -4.05
N GLY A 9 -11.12 -14.05 -5.15
CA GLY A 9 -10.12 -14.56 -6.08
C GLY A 9 -9.29 -13.43 -6.71
N VAL A 10 -9.95 -12.37 -7.17
CA VAL A 10 -9.27 -11.18 -7.72
C VAL A 10 -8.39 -10.52 -6.66
N PHE A 11 -8.89 -10.37 -5.43
CA PHE A 11 -8.14 -9.77 -4.33
C PHE A 11 -6.86 -10.55 -4.02
N PHE A 12 -6.98 -11.85 -3.75
CA PHE A 12 -5.81 -12.67 -3.39
C PHE A 12 -4.86 -12.89 -4.56
N LEU A 13 -5.36 -13.02 -5.79
CA LEU A 13 -4.51 -13.14 -6.97
C LEU A 13 -3.72 -11.84 -7.20
N SER A 14 -4.36 -10.68 -7.07
CA SER A 14 -3.70 -9.38 -7.20
C SER A 14 -2.66 -9.18 -6.10
N LEU A 15 -3.01 -9.50 -4.85
CA LEU A 15 -2.11 -9.44 -3.70
C LEU A 15 -0.87 -10.34 -3.93
N LEU A 16 -1.09 -11.61 -4.24
CA LEU A 16 -0.04 -12.58 -4.46
C LEU A 16 0.85 -12.19 -5.65
N SER A 17 0.26 -11.74 -6.76
CA SER A 17 1.02 -11.27 -7.92
C SER A 17 1.93 -10.09 -7.58
N ALA A 18 1.42 -9.11 -6.80
CA ALA A 18 2.21 -7.96 -6.39
C ALA A 18 3.37 -8.39 -5.49
N ILE A 19 3.10 -9.25 -4.49
CA ILE A 19 4.14 -9.80 -3.60
C ILE A 19 5.20 -10.53 -4.42
N ILE A 20 4.83 -11.42 -5.34
CA ILE A 20 5.79 -12.19 -6.14
C ILE A 20 6.65 -11.26 -7.00
N ILE A 21 6.03 -10.30 -7.70
CA ILE A 21 6.74 -9.36 -8.57
C ILE A 21 7.73 -8.53 -7.75
N PHE A 22 7.28 -7.91 -6.66
CA PHE A 22 8.16 -7.07 -5.83
C PHE A 22 9.22 -7.88 -5.09
N ALA A 23 8.90 -9.09 -4.62
CA ALA A 23 9.85 -9.99 -3.97
C ALA A 23 10.94 -10.43 -4.95
N PHE A 24 10.57 -10.81 -6.18
CA PHE A 24 11.51 -11.26 -7.18
C PHE A 24 12.47 -10.13 -7.60
N PHE A 25 11.96 -9.02 -8.12
CA PHE A 25 12.80 -7.91 -8.59
C PHE A 25 13.52 -7.20 -7.43
N GLY A 26 12.83 -6.98 -6.31
CA GLY A 26 13.42 -6.37 -5.12
C GLY A 26 14.48 -7.26 -4.46
N GLY A 27 14.29 -8.58 -4.49
CA GLY A 27 15.23 -9.56 -3.96
C GLY A 27 16.51 -9.63 -4.79
N ILE A 28 16.38 -9.59 -6.12
CA ILE A 28 17.53 -9.46 -7.03
C ILE A 28 18.30 -8.17 -6.76
N ALA A 29 17.60 -7.03 -6.67
CA ALA A 29 18.23 -5.75 -6.39
C ALA A 29 19.00 -5.76 -5.05
N LEU A 30 18.37 -6.28 -3.99
CA LEU A 30 19.01 -6.41 -2.67
C LEU A 30 20.21 -7.36 -2.69
N ARG A 31 20.13 -8.47 -3.44
CA ARG A 31 21.25 -9.41 -3.59
C ARG A 31 22.49 -8.74 -4.18
N TYR A 32 22.30 -7.85 -5.15
CA TYR A 32 23.38 -7.06 -5.74
C TYR A 32 23.88 -5.96 -4.79
N GLU A 33 22.99 -5.31 -4.01
CA GLU A 33 23.38 -4.35 -2.95
C GLU A 33 24.27 -5.02 -1.88
N LEU A 34 24.09 -6.31 -1.59
CA LEU A 34 24.89 -7.07 -0.60
C LEU A 34 26.24 -7.58 -1.13
N ALA A 35 26.46 -7.60 -2.46
CA ALA A 35 27.73 -7.95 -3.11
C ALA A 35 28.48 -9.21 -2.58
N ALA A 36 27.76 -10.20 -2.06
CA ALA A 36 28.38 -11.44 -1.59
C ALA A 36 29.00 -12.27 -2.74
N PRO A 37 30.15 -12.97 -2.54
CA PRO A 37 30.83 -13.76 -3.56
C PRO A 37 29.90 -14.75 -4.27
N LEU A 38 30.12 -15.01 -5.57
CA LEU A 38 29.31 -15.95 -6.35
C LEU A 38 29.51 -17.42 -5.94
N GLU A 39 30.58 -17.73 -5.21
CA GLU A 39 31.03 -19.09 -4.94
C GLU A 39 30.36 -19.66 -3.67
N SER A 40 29.34 -20.50 -3.90
CA SER A 40 28.57 -21.29 -2.92
C SER A 40 27.65 -20.51 -1.97
N GLY A 41 26.34 -20.76 -2.05
CA GLY A 41 25.30 -20.11 -1.22
C GLY A 41 24.49 -19.01 -1.91
N SER A 42 24.77 -18.71 -3.19
CA SER A 42 24.11 -17.64 -3.97
C SER A 42 22.59 -17.78 -4.07
N ALA A 43 22.08 -19.00 -4.29
CA ALA A 43 20.64 -19.28 -4.38
C ALA A 43 19.93 -19.12 -3.03
N ARG A 44 20.56 -19.56 -1.93
CA ARG A 44 20.02 -19.40 -0.57
C ARG A 44 19.94 -17.94 -0.18
N LEU A 45 20.99 -17.16 -0.45
CA LEU A 45 20.99 -15.72 -0.19
C LEU A 45 19.93 -15.00 -1.03
N LEU A 46 19.79 -15.34 -2.32
CA LEU A 46 18.75 -14.78 -3.18
C LEU A 46 17.34 -15.07 -2.63
N LEU A 47 17.10 -16.30 -2.19
CA LEU A 47 15.81 -16.70 -1.60
C LEU A 47 15.51 -15.92 -0.31
N ILE A 48 16.50 -15.75 0.58
CA ILE A 48 16.35 -14.94 1.80
C ILE A 48 16.05 -13.47 1.44
N CYS A 49 16.74 -12.91 0.43
CA CYS A 49 16.47 -11.55 -0.06
C CYS A 49 15.03 -11.41 -0.61
N MET A 50 14.57 -12.40 -1.38
CA MET A 50 13.19 -12.43 -1.89
C MET A 50 12.17 -12.52 -0.75
N VAL A 51 12.40 -13.37 0.24
CA VAL A 51 11.52 -13.50 1.42
C VAL A 51 11.47 -12.19 2.22
N GLN A 52 12.60 -11.53 2.45
CA GLN A 52 12.62 -10.22 3.11
C GLN A 52 11.78 -9.21 2.33
N ARG A 53 11.96 -9.15 1.00
CA ARG A 53 11.24 -8.21 0.14
C ARG A 53 9.75 -8.54 0.05
N ALA A 54 9.36 -9.80 0.12
CA ALA A 54 7.95 -10.20 0.24
C ALA A 54 7.32 -9.60 1.52
N CYS A 55 8.01 -9.65 2.66
CA CYS A 55 7.52 -9.07 3.90
C CYS A 55 7.46 -7.53 3.87
N TYR A 56 8.43 -6.87 3.24
CA TYR A 56 8.48 -5.41 3.20
C TYR A 56 7.42 -4.78 2.28
N THR A 57 6.91 -5.55 1.31
CA THR A 57 6.06 -5.03 0.24
C THR A 57 4.57 -5.12 0.53
N PHE A 58 4.16 -5.67 1.67
CA PHE A 58 2.75 -5.84 2.04
C PHE A 58 1.89 -4.57 1.94
N PRO A 59 2.33 -3.38 2.40
CA PRO A 59 1.53 -2.16 2.25
C PRO A 59 1.22 -1.82 0.79
N VAL A 60 2.23 -1.92 -0.09
CA VAL A 60 2.10 -1.64 -1.53
C VAL A 60 1.33 -2.75 -2.25
N ALA A 61 1.53 -4.00 -1.85
CA ALA A 61 0.79 -5.14 -2.37
C ALA A 61 -0.70 -5.05 -2.02
N LEU A 62 -1.04 -4.60 -0.80
CA LEU A 62 -2.41 -4.36 -0.38
C LEU A 62 -3.04 -3.24 -1.20
N MET A 63 -2.33 -2.13 -1.44
CA MET A 63 -2.79 -1.07 -2.35
C MET A 63 -3.08 -1.62 -3.75
N SER A 64 -2.17 -2.43 -4.28
CA SER A 64 -2.31 -3.06 -5.60
C SER A 64 -3.52 -4.01 -5.64
N ALA A 65 -3.77 -4.77 -4.57
CA ALA A 65 -4.92 -5.66 -4.46
C ALA A 65 -6.25 -4.89 -4.40
N VAL A 66 -6.30 -3.78 -3.67
CA VAL A 66 -7.44 -2.86 -3.64
C VAL A 66 -7.70 -2.32 -5.04
N ILE A 67 -6.68 -1.83 -5.74
CA ILE A 67 -6.77 -1.36 -7.13
C ILE A 67 -7.23 -2.47 -8.10
N GLY A 68 -6.79 -3.72 -7.90
CA GLY A 68 -7.21 -4.87 -8.70
C GLY A 68 -8.70 -5.20 -8.55
N VAL A 69 -9.20 -5.26 -7.31
CA VAL A 69 -10.63 -5.44 -7.03
C VAL A 69 -11.44 -4.31 -7.66
N TYR A 70 -10.93 -3.10 -7.58
CA TYR A 70 -11.51 -1.91 -8.20
C TYR A 70 -11.60 -2.01 -9.72
N ALA A 71 -10.50 -2.33 -10.41
CA ALA A 71 -10.51 -2.54 -11.86
C ALA A 71 -11.53 -3.61 -12.26
N PHE A 72 -11.67 -4.68 -11.47
CA PHE A 72 -12.67 -5.72 -11.68
C PHE A 72 -14.11 -5.19 -11.53
N LEU A 73 -14.39 -4.42 -10.48
CA LEU A 73 -15.73 -3.84 -10.25
C LEU A 73 -16.12 -2.79 -11.28
N MET A 74 -15.17 -2.11 -11.93
CA MET A 74 -15.46 -1.22 -13.07
C MET A 74 -15.86 -1.99 -14.33
N ARG A 75 -15.29 -3.19 -14.53
CA ARG A 75 -15.50 -3.99 -15.74
C ARG A 75 -16.72 -4.91 -15.64
N HIS A 76 -17.01 -5.44 -14.45
CA HIS A 76 -18.04 -6.48 -14.28
C HIS A 76 -19.22 -5.98 -13.44
N HIS A 77 -20.41 -6.07 -14.02
CA HIS A 77 -21.64 -5.77 -13.30
C HIS A 77 -21.86 -6.79 -12.17
N THR A 78 -21.73 -6.34 -10.93
CA THR A 78 -21.82 -7.17 -9.72
C THR A 78 -22.79 -6.54 -8.72
N LYS A 79 -23.37 -7.36 -7.84
CA LYS A 79 -24.14 -6.84 -6.70
C LYS A 79 -23.15 -6.17 -5.75
N ARG A 80 -23.08 -4.84 -5.78
CA ARG A 80 -22.06 -4.03 -5.08
C ARG A 80 -21.97 -4.35 -3.59
N ILE A 81 -23.10 -4.49 -2.90
CA ILE A 81 -23.14 -4.80 -1.47
C ILE A 81 -22.41 -6.13 -1.19
N VAL A 82 -22.77 -7.20 -1.91
CA VAL A 82 -22.15 -8.53 -1.75
C VAL A 82 -20.66 -8.48 -2.08
N ALA A 83 -20.28 -7.79 -3.16
CA ALA A 83 -18.89 -7.62 -3.55
C ALA A 83 -18.06 -6.88 -2.49
N ILE A 84 -18.59 -5.79 -1.94
CA ILE A 84 -17.93 -5.00 -0.89
C ILE A 84 -17.80 -5.81 0.40
N SER A 85 -18.84 -6.56 0.80
CA SER A 85 -18.77 -7.43 1.99
C SER A 85 -17.68 -8.50 1.85
N LEU A 86 -17.62 -9.19 0.69
CA LEU A 86 -16.58 -10.19 0.43
C LEU A 86 -15.18 -9.58 0.40
N PHE A 87 -15.03 -8.41 -0.23
CA PHE A 87 -13.77 -7.67 -0.25
C PHE A 87 -13.32 -7.31 1.18
N LEU A 88 -14.24 -6.83 2.02
CA LEU A 88 -13.95 -6.44 3.41
C LEU A 88 -13.52 -7.66 4.25
N VAL A 89 -14.17 -8.82 4.08
CA VAL A 89 -13.73 -10.06 4.74
C VAL A 89 -12.31 -10.46 4.32
N CYS A 90 -11.98 -10.38 3.03
CA CYS A 90 -10.64 -10.70 2.54
C CYS A 90 -9.58 -9.71 3.05
N ALA A 91 -9.90 -8.43 3.07
CA ALA A 91 -9.04 -7.37 3.60
C ALA A 91 -8.80 -7.56 5.09
N LEU A 92 -9.84 -7.79 5.88
CA LEU A 92 -9.71 -8.07 7.32
C LEU A 92 -8.83 -9.29 7.57
N PHE A 93 -9.09 -10.41 6.90
CA PHE A 93 -8.27 -11.62 7.04
C PHE A 93 -6.80 -11.36 6.71
N THR A 94 -6.52 -10.56 5.67
CA THR A 94 -5.15 -10.21 5.29
C THR A 94 -4.46 -9.37 6.35
N VAL A 95 -5.15 -8.36 6.88
CA VAL A 95 -4.59 -7.42 7.86
C VAL A 95 -4.44 -8.06 9.25
N THR A 96 -5.35 -8.96 9.64
CA THR A 96 -5.34 -9.57 10.97
C THR A 96 -4.54 -10.88 11.04
N VAL A 97 -4.42 -11.60 9.93
CA VAL A 97 -3.77 -12.93 9.91
C VAL A 97 -2.52 -12.95 9.05
N ILE A 98 -2.63 -12.64 7.75
CA ILE A 98 -1.53 -12.83 6.80
C ILE A 98 -0.34 -11.89 7.10
N ILE A 99 -0.59 -10.58 7.18
CA ILE A 99 0.48 -9.59 7.41
C ILE A 99 1.18 -9.83 8.75
N PRO A 100 0.47 -10.00 9.89
CA PRO A 100 1.10 -10.29 11.17
C PRO A 100 1.92 -11.59 11.16
N ALA A 101 1.41 -12.65 10.53
CA ALA A 101 2.14 -13.90 10.41
C ALA A 101 3.48 -13.73 9.67
N CYS A 102 3.51 -12.92 8.60
CA CYS A 102 4.75 -12.61 7.89
C CYS A 102 5.67 -11.69 8.68
N TYR A 103 5.12 -10.69 9.38
CA TYR A 103 5.90 -9.78 10.23
C TYR A 103 6.57 -10.50 11.41
N ALA A 104 5.91 -11.51 11.98
CA ALA A 104 6.50 -12.35 13.02
C ALA A 104 7.77 -13.09 12.55
N GLN A 105 7.91 -13.37 11.25
CA GLN A 105 9.09 -14.04 10.69
C GLN A 105 10.22 -13.06 10.35
N LEU A 106 9.95 -11.76 10.32
CA LEU A 106 10.90 -10.76 9.84
C LEU A 106 12.22 -10.71 10.64
N PRO A 107 12.22 -10.75 11.98
CA PRO A 107 13.46 -10.76 12.76
C PRO A 107 14.38 -11.94 12.41
N SER A 108 13.80 -13.11 12.16
CA SER A 108 14.56 -14.32 11.77
C SER A 108 15.19 -14.15 10.38
N VAL A 109 14.46 -13.53 9.45
CA VAL A 109 14.95 -13.23 8.09
C VAL A 109 16.07 -12.19 8.13
N GLU A 110 15.90 -11.12 8.91
CA GLU A 110 16.93 -10.08 9.08
C GLU A 110 18.19 -10.63 9.75
N LYS A 111 18.05 -11.45 10.78
CA LYS A 111 19.18 -12.15 11.41
C LYS A 111 19.92 -13.07 10.45
N ALA A 112 19.21 -13.70 9.51
CA ALA A 112 19.86 -14.51 8.48
C ALA A 112 20.66 -13.66 7.48
N LEU A 113 20.27 -12.39 7.27
CA LEU A 113 20.94 -11.47 6.35
C LEU A 113 22.18 -10.80 6.96
N THR A 114 22.21 -10.57 8.28
CA THR A 114 23.37 -9.94 8.95
C THR A 114 24.66 -10.77 8.85
N ALA A 115 24.55 -12.06 8.53
CA ALA A 115 25.69 -12.92 8.24
C ALA A 115 26.42 -12.56 6.92
N TYR A 116 25.84 -11.67 6.10
CA TYR A 116 26.41 -11.26 4.81
C TYR A 116 26.84 -9.80 4.88
N THR A 117 28.13 -9.55 4.66
CA THR A 117 28.70 -8.19 4.70
C THR A 117 28.43 -7.44 3.39
N PRO A 118 27.83 -6.23 3.43
CA PRO A 118 27.69 -5.42 2.23
C PRO A 118 29.09 -4.95 1.77
N THR A 119 29.49 -5.31 0.55
CA THR A 119 30.70 -4.78 -0.09
C THR A 119 30.33 -3.78 -1.18
N VAL A 120 31.18 -2.78 -1.41
CA VAL A 120 30.91 -1.71 -2.39
C VAL A 120 30.90 -2.32 -3.80
N PRO A 121 29.88 -2.05 -4.65
CA PRO A 121 29.87 -2.54 -6.03
C PRO A 121 31.10 -2.04 -6.79
N ALA A 122 31.95 -2.96 -7.26
CA ALA A 122 33.17 -2.60 -7.98
C ALA A 122 32.93 -2.14 -9.43
N ASP A 123 31.76 -2.47 -10.01
CA ASP A 123 31.45 -2.21 -11.41
C ASP A 123 30.59 -0.95 -11.60
N LYS A 124 31.08 0.00 -12.41
CA LYS A 124 30.40 1.25 -12.78
C LYS A 124 29.13 1.01 -13.60
N THR A 125 29.08 -0.05 -14.40
CA THR A 125 27.92 -0.43 -15.24
C THR A 125 26.81 -1.00 -14.37
N LEU A 126 27.16 -1.89 -13.44
CA LEU A 126 26.27 -2.36 -12.39
C LEU A 126 25.78 -1.20 -11.52
N THR A 127 26.64 -0.25 -11.18
CA THR A 127 26.28 0.95 -10.41
C THR A 127 25.26 1.82 -11.17
N ALA A 128 25.45 2.04 -12.47
CA ALA A 128 24.50 2.78 -13.31
C ALA A 128 23.16 2.05 -13.49
N PHE A 129 23.15 0.71 -13.56
CA PHE A 129 21.93 -0.11 -13.57
C PHE A 129 21.19 -0.10 -12.23
N ILE A 130 21.94 -0.09 -11.11
CA ILE A 130 21.40 0.03 -9.75
C ILE A 130 20.85 1.43 -9.47
N ASN A 131 21.43 2.47 -10.09
CA ASN A 131 21.00 3.85 -9.92
C ASN A 131 19.59 4.07 -10.48
N LYS A 132 18.62 4.06 -9.57
CA LYS A 132 17.20 4.22 -9.87
C LYS A 132 16.93 5.67 -10.32
N PRO A 133 16.04 5.85 -11.33
CA PRO A 133 15.48 7.17 -11.63
C PRO A 133 14.98 7.86 -10.35
N PRO A 134 15.13 9.19 -10.22
CA PRO A 134 14.80 9.91 -8.99
C PRO A 134 13.38 9.64 -8.49
N PHE A 135 12.39 9.56 -9.39
CA PHE A 135 11.01 9.30 -9.01
C PHE A 135 10.79 7.90 -8.41
N LEU A 136 11.50 6.87 -8.91
CA LEU A 136 11.44 5.51 -8.33
C LEU A 136 12.13 5.46 -6.98
N THR A 137 13.19 6.23 -6.79
CA THR A 137 13.87 6.36 -5.49
C THR A 137 12.93 6.99 -4.46
N LEU A 138 12.21 8.05 -4.82
CA LEU A 138 11.23 8.69 -3.92
C LEU A 138 10.06 7.76 -3.59
N LEU A 139 9.52 7.04 -4.58
CA LEU A 139 8.46 6.05 -4.35
C LEU A 139 8.93 4.90 -3.45
N ARG A 140 10.17 4.41 -3.65
CA ARG A 140 10.78 3.39 -2.77
C ARG A 140 10.89 3.92 -1.35
N GLN A 141 11.39 5.15 -1.16
CA GLN A 141 11.49 5.78 0.16
C GLN A 141 10.12 5.89 0.84
N GLY A 142 9.08 6.27 0.08
CA GLY A 142 7.70 6.29 0.55
C GLY A 142 7.19 4.93 1.02
N ALA A 143 7.36 3.91 0.18
CA ALA A 143 6.96 2.55 0.47
C ALA A 143 7.73 1.95 1.67
N ASP A 144 9.05 2.11 1.70
CA ASP A 144 9.92 1.61 2.78
C ASP A 144 9.55 2.31 4.10
N LYS A 145 9.38 3.64 4.10
CA LYS A 145 8.99 4.40 5.28
C LYS A 145 7.61 3.98 5.80
N LEU A 146 6.63 3.80 4.91
CA LEU A 146 5.30 3.31 5.27
C LEU A 146 5.36 1.91 5.90
N PHE A 147 6.14 1.01 5.30
CA PHE A 147 6.37 -0.31 5.86
C PHE A 147 6.97 -0.23 7.27
N TYR A 148 8.05 0.53 7.46
CA TYR A 148 8.72 0.64 8.75
C TYR A 148 7.79 1.21 9.83
N ASP A 149 6.97 2.21 9.51
CA ASP A 149 6.05 2.79 10.49
C ASP A 149 4.93 1.80 10.86
N ILE A 150 4.40 1.04 9.90
CA ILE A 150 3.42 -0.02 10.16
C ILE A 150 4.04 -1.17 10.98
N TYR A 151 5.26 -1.57 10.64
CA TYR A 151 5.98 -2.62 11.38
C TYR A 151 6.33 -2.16 12.79
N ALA A 152 6.74 -0.90 12.97
CA ALA A 152 6.96 -0.31 14.29
C ALA A 152 5.66 -0.34 15.13
N ALA A 153 4.53 0.05 14.52
CA ALA A 153 3.21 -0.06 15.16
C ALA A 153 2.88 -1.51 15.56
N TYR A 154 3.19 -2.48 14.71
CA TYR A 154 3.04 -3.91 15.01
C TYR A 154 3.88 -4.36 16.20
N THR A 155 5.16 -3.98 16.24
CA THR A 155 6.06 -4.31 17.35
C THR A 155 5.68 -3.62 18.66
N LEU A 156 5.03 -2.44 18.59
CA LEU A 156 4.61 -1.69 19.75
C LEU A 156 3.37 -2.30 20.41
N ASN A 157 2.28 -2.45 19.65
CA ASN A 157 1.02 -2.97 20.15
C ASN A 157 0.09 -3.35 18.98
N PHE A 158 -0.52 -4.54 19.05
CA PHE A 158 -1.40 -5.02 17.99
C PHE A 158 -2.60 -4.10 17.71
N GLY A 159 -3.17 -3.46 18.73
CA GLY A 159 -4.25 -2.48 18.57
C GLY A 159 -3.82 -1.21 17.83
N VAL A 160 -2.61 -0.72 18.10
CA VAL A 160 -2.02 0.42 17.36
C VAL A 160 -1.80 0.04 15.90
N TYR A 161 -1.26 -1.15 15.64
CA TYR A 161 -1.12 -1.70 14.30
C TYR A 161 -2.44 -1.82 13.56
N LEU A 162 -3.46 -2.43 14.18
CA LEU A 162 -4.77 -2.58 13.55
C LEU A 162 -5.37 -1.22 13.21
N PHE A 163 -5.28 -0.25 14.12
CA PHE A 163 -5.75 1.11 13.84
C PHE A 163 -4.99 1.72 12.65
N PHE A 164 -3.66 1.59 12.61
CA PHE A 164 -2.85 2.09 11.51
C PHE A 164 -3.26 1.45 10.17
N VAL A 165 -3.28 0.12 10.08
CA VAL A 165 -3.53 -0.55 8.80
C VAL A 165 -4.98 -0.39 8.35
N CYS A 166 -5.95 -0.36 9.27
CA CYS A 166 -7.35 -0.09 8.92
C CYS A 166 -7.54 1.33 8.37
N THR A 167 -6.92 2.34 8.98
CA THR A 167 -7.01 3.72 8.48
C THR A 167 -6.27 3.91 7.17
N PHE A 168 -5.14 3.23 6.98
CA PHE A 168 -4.44 3.13 5.70
C PHE A 168 -5.33 2.50 4.62
N PHE A 169 -5.92 1.33 4.89
CA PHE A 169 -6.82 0.65 3.97
C PHE A 169 -8.04 1.51 3.63
N LEU A 170 -8.62 2.19 4.63
CA LEU A 170 -9.72 3.12 4.43
C LEU A 170 -9.30 4.28 3.52
N CYS A 171 -8.13 4.87 3.73
CA CYS A 171 -7.58 5.94 2.91
C CYS A 171 -7.40 5.51 1.44
N VAL A 172 -6.71 4.40 1.21
CA VAL A 172 -6.52 3.84 -0.14
C VAL A 172 -7.85 3.50 -0.80
N SER A 173 -8.79 2.95 -0.03
CA SER A 173 -10.13 2.65 -0.53
C SER A 173 -10.93 3.91 -0.87
N SER A 174 -10.67 5.02 -0.19
CA SER A 174 -11.33 6.30 -0.44
C SER A 174 -10.97 6.90 -1.80
N PHE A 175 -9.77 6.61 -2.31
CA PHE A 175 -9.35 7.09 -3.62
C PHE A 175 -10.31 6.63 -4.71
N TRP A 176 -10.85 5.41 -4.61
CA TRP A 176 -11.87 4.93 -5.53
C TRP A 176 -13.12 5.81 -5.58
N PHE A 177 -13.61 6.29 -4.42
CA PHE A 177 -14.83 7.08 -4.38
C PHE A 177 -14.71 8.39 -5.14
N VAL A 178 -13.50 8.96 -5.19
CA VAL A 178 -13.22 10.16 -5.99
C VAL A 178 -12.79 9.82 -7.42
N CYS A 179 -12.11 8.71 -7.64
CA CYS A 179 -11.77 8.27 -9.00
C CYS A 179 -12.98 7.83 -9.80
N ALA A 180 -14.01 7.23 -9.18
CA ALA A 180 -15.21 6.73 -9.87
C ALA A 180 -16.14 7.83 -10.42
N ILE A 181 -15.71 9.09 -10.38
CA ILE A 181 -16.49 10.25 -10.79
C ILE A 181 -16.63 10.34 -12.32
N THR A 182 -15.63 9.90 -13.09
CA THR A 182 -15.71 9.98 -14.55
C THR A 182 -16.40 8.75 -15.14
N ARG A 183 -17.06 8.89 -16.30
CA ARG A 183 -17.65 7.75 -17.04
C ARG A 183 -16.61 6.88 -17.73
N TRP A 184 -15.33 7.24 -17.64
CA TRP A 184 -14.25 6.60 -18.38
C TRP A 184 -13.43 5.72 -17.44
N ASN A 185 -13.63 4.41 -17.55
CA ASN A 185 -12.96 3.44 -16.69
C ASN A 185 -11.43 3.56 -16.73
N LEU A 186 -10.84 3.83 -17.90
CA LEU A 186 -9.38 3.98 -18.05
C LEU A 186 -8.85 5.23 -17.32
N PHE A 187 -9.53 6.38 -17.46
CA PHE A 187 -9.14 7.60 -16.74
C PHE A 187 -9.31 7.44 -15.23
N ASN A 188 -10.37 6.76 -14.78
CA ASN A 188 -10.56 6.48 -13.36
C ASN A 188 -9.44 5.60 -12.79
N LEU A 189 -9.00 4.60 -13.56
CA LEU A 189 -7.89 3.73 -13.17
C LEU A 189 -6.55 4.49 -13.15
N LEU A 190 -6.30 5.32 -14.16
CA LEU A 190 -5.11 6.19 -14.20
C LEU A 190 -5.08 7.14 -12.99
N PHE A 191 -6.19 7.80 -12.68
CA PHE A 191 -6.28 8.71 -11.55
C PHE A 191 -6.08 7.98 -10.21
N LEU A 192 -6.54 6.73 -10.11
CA LEU A 192 -6.33 5.89 -8.94
C LEU A 192 -4.84 5.52 -8.75
N PHE A 193 -4.13 5.21 -9.82
CA PHE A 193 -2.68 5.01 -9.77
C PHE A 193 -1.94 6.30 -9.41
N LEU A 194 -2.35 7.44 -9.97
CA LEU A 194 -1.75 8.74 -9.66
C LEU A 194 -1.97 9.15 -8.20
N LEU A 195 -3.18 9.00 -7.65
CA LEU A 195 -3.45 9.28 -6.23
C LEU A 195 -2.64 8.35 -5.32
N SER A 196 -2.58 7.07 -5.65
CA SER A 196 -1.80 6.08 -4.90
C SER A 196 -0.30 6.37 -4.94
N GLY A 197 0.23 6.76 -6.10
CA GLY A 197 1.63 7.14 -6.26
C GLY A 197 1.95 8.44 -5.52
N THR A 198 1.12 9.48 -5.67
CA THR A 198 1.27 10.75 -4.94
C THR A 198 1.19 10.53 -3.44
N PHE A 199 0.31 9.66 -2.96
CA PHE A 199 0.24 9.29 -1.55
C PHE A 199 1.60 8.77 -1.04
N LEU A 200 2.21 7.83 -1.76
CA LEU A 200 3.52 7.29 -1.39
C LEU A 200 4.63 8.35 -1.48
N LEU A 201 4.59 9.24 -2.47
CA LEU A 201 5.56 10.33 -2.61
C LEU A 201 5.49 11.34 -1.47
N VAL A 202 4.27 11.67 -1.03
CA VAL A 202 4.04 12.66 0.04
C VAL A 202 4.25 12.04 1.43
N TYR A 203 4.12 10.72 1.58
CA TYR A 203 4.18 10.05 2.87
C TYR A 203 5.45 10.34 3.69
N PRO A 204 6.69 10.30 3.15
CA PRO A 204 7.89 10.67 3.90
C PRO A 204 7.87 12.10 4.44
N TYR A 205 7.30 13.05 3.69
CA TYR A 205 7.20 14.45 4.10
C TYR A 205 6.22 14.64 5.26
N ILE A 206 5.15 13.85 5.30
CA ILE A 206 4.19 13.84 6.43
C ILE A 206 4.87 13.46 7.74
N GLN A 207 5.91 12.61 7.68
CA GLN A 207 6.65 12.14 8.85
C GLN A 207 7.75 13.11 9.32
N GLN A 208 7.91 14.28 8.67
CA GLN A 208 8.88 15.28 9.08
C GLN A 208 8.40 16.07 10.32
N GLY A 209 9.32 16.39 11.22
CA GLY A 209 9.01 17.10 12.48
C GLY A 209 8.34 18.46 12.27
N GLU A 210 8.71 19.18 11.20
CA GLU A 210 8.12 20.47 10.85
C GLU A 210 6.65 20.33 10.43
N PHE A 211 6.34 19.35 9.57
CA PHE A 211 4.97 19.04 9.16
C PHE A 211 4.12 18.63 10.37
N HIS A 212 4.69 17.81 11.26
CA HIS A 212 4.05 17.43 12.50
C HIS A 212 3.72 18.62 13.41
N THR A 213 4.62 19.60 13.50
CA THR A 213 4.44 20.80 14.31
C THR A 213 3.35 21.71 13.71
N ALA A 214 3.36 21.88 12.39
CA ALA A 214 2.31 22.61 11.68
C ALA A 214 0.93 21.94 11.87
N LEU A 215 0.87 20.62 11.79
CA LEU A 215 -0.36 19.85 11.94
C LEU A 215 -0.91 19.90 13.37
N SER A 216 -0.06 19.80 14.40
CA SER A 216 -0.50 19.91 15.80
C SER A 216 -1.10 21.28 16.12
N ASN A 217 -0.53 22.34 15.54
CA ASN A 217 -1.04 23.70 15.69
C ASN A 217 -2.40 23.88 15.00
N PHE A 218 -2.62 23.23 13.85
CA PHE A 218 -3.87 23.33 13.09
C PHE A 218 -4.99 22.47 13.67
N LEU A 219 -4.70 21.24 14.09
CA LEU A 219 -5.70 20.31 14.63
C LEU A 219 -5.99 20.51 16.13
N LEU A 220 -5.38 21.52 16.78
CA LEU A 220 -5.44 21.71 18.24
C LEU A 220 -5.12 20.42 19.02
N MET A 221 -4.33 19.53 18.41
CA MET A 221 -3.91 18.28 19.03
C MET A 221 -2.75 18.59 19.98
N ASN A 222 -3.07 18.87 21.24
CA ASN A 222 -2.10 19.21 22.28
C ASN A 222 -1.34 18.00 22.84
N THR A 223 -1.01 17.02 21.99
CA THR A 223 -0.36 15.79 22.43
C THR A 223 0.90 15.56 21.61
N GLY A 224 1.98 15.17 22.30
CA GLY A 224 3.30 14.86 21.73
C GLY A 224 3.26 13.77 20.66
N SER A 225 4.39 13.12 20.38
CA SER A 225 4.47 12.04 19.38
C SER A 225 3.55 10.85 19.74
N THR A 226 2.26 10.93 19.40
CA THR A 226 1.30 9.86 19.63
C THR A 226 1.35 8.89 18.46
N PRO A 227 1.32 7.57 18.71
CA PRO A 227 1.35 6.56 17.66
C PRO A 227 0.10 6.60 16.75
N PHE A 228 -0.91 7.38 17.12
CA PHE A 228 -2.19 7.52 16.43
C PHE A 228 -2.23 8.69 15.44
N ARG A 229 -1.21 9.57 15.42
CA ARG A 229 -1.22 10.80 14.60
C ARG A 229 -1.33 10.52 13.10
N THR A 230 -0.44 9.69 12.56
CA THR A 230 -0.45 9.31 11.13
C THR A 230 -1.75 8.58 10.74
N PRO A 231 -2.22 7.57 11.50
CA PRO A 231 -3.53 6.96 11.28
C PRO A 231 -4.71 7.95 11.26
N LEU A 232 -4.71 8.94 12.15
CA LEU A 232 -5.77 9.96 12.19
C LEU A 232 -5.73 10.86 10.94
N LEU A 233 -4.54 11.22 10.46
CA LEU A 233 -4.41 11.94 9.19
C LEU A 233 -5.00 11.12 8.04
N PHE A 234 -4.74 9.81 7.99
CA PHE A 234 -5.35 8.92 7.00
C PHE A 234 -6.88 8.90 7.09
N CYS A 235 -7.45 8.88 8.29
CA CYS A 235 -8.90 9.04 8.49
C CYS A 235 -9.42 10.36 7.93
N ILE A 236 -8.76 11.49 8.25
CA ILE A 236 -9.18 12.81 7.78
C ILE A 236 -9.18 12.85 6.25
N VAL A 237 -8.09 12.41 5.63
CA VAL A 237 -7.95 12.31 4.17
C VAL A 237 -9.03 11.41 3.58
N ALA A 238 -9.26 10.23 4.18
CA ALA A 238 -10.29 9.30 3.76
C ALA A 238 -11.70 9.91 3.78
N VAL A 239 -12.04 10.63 4.86
CA VAL A 239 -13.33 11.30 5.02
C VAL A 239 -13.52 12.41 3.98
N ILE A 240 -12.47 13.20 3.71
CA ILE A 240 -12.50 14.24 2.67
C ILE A 240 -12.82 13.61 1.30
N PHE A 241 -12.08 12.57 0.92
CA PHE A 241 -12.31 11.88 -0.35
C PHE A 241 -13.70 11.22 -0.42
N HIS A 242 -14.15 10.53 0.64
CA HIS A 242 -15.50 9.97 0.68
C HIS A 242 -16.59 11.05 0.57
N SER A 243 -16.41 12.20 1.22
CA SER A 243 -17.37 13.31 1.19
C SER A 243 -17.48 13.91 -0.21
N ILE A 244 -16.34 14.12 -0.89
CA ILE A 244 -16.30 14.60 -2.28
C ILE A 244 -17.02 13.61 -3.20
N GLY A 245 -16.70 12.31 -3.10
CA GLY A 245 -17.34 11.26 -3.91
C GLY A 245 -18.85 11.16 -3.64
N GLY A 246 -19.25 11.18 -2.37
CA GLY A 246 -20.64 11.13 -1.93
C GLY A 246 -21.47 12.31 -2.41
N LEU A 247 -20.96 13.54 -2.22
CA LEU A 247 -21.60 14.77 -2.71
C LEU A 247 -21.82 14.70 -4.23
N LYS A 248 -20.81 14.22 -4.98
CA LYS A 248 -20.95 14.06 -6.41
C LYS A 248 -22.05 13.05 -6.77
N MET A 249 -22.07 11.89 -6.12
CA MET A 249 -23.10 10.87 -6.36
C MET A 249 -24.51 11.41 -6.11
N LEU A 250 -24.70 12.21 -5.06
CA LEU A 250 -25.97 12.90 -4.78
C LEU A 250 -26.33 13.89 -5.90
N LEU A 251 -25.37 14.67 -6.40
CA LEU A 251 -25.59 15.60 -7.52
C LEU A 251 -25.99 14.87 -8.82
N ILE A 252 -25.42 13.70 -9.11
CA ILE A 252 -25.82 12.89 -10.28
C ILE A 252 -27.25 12.36 -10.09
N SER A 253 -27.55 11.81 -8.93
CA SER A 253 -28.88 11.27 -8.61
C SER A 253 -29.95 12.36 -8.75
N SER A 254 -29.70 13.55 -8.20
CA SER A 254 -30.61 14.71 -8.31
C SER A 254 -30.85 15.13 -9.76
N LYS A 255 -29.80 15.23 -10.58
CA LYS A 255 -29.94 15.57 -12.02
C LYS A 255 -30.72 14.50 -12.80
N THR A 256 -30.53 13.23 -12.45
CA THR A 256 -31.22 12.11 -13.12
C THR A 256 -32.70 12.09 -12.75
N LYS A 257 -33.03 12.29 -11.47
CA LYS A 257 -34.41 12.40 -10.99
C LYS A 257 -35.17 13.59 -11.59
N LYS A 258 -34.50 14.74 -11.76
CA LYS A 258 -35.11 15.91 -12.44
C LYS A 258 -35.43 15.64 -13.91
N ARG A 259 -34.60 14.86 -14.62
CA ARG A 259 -34.82 14.50 -16.03
C ARG A 259 -35.89 13.45 -16.25
N SER A 260 -36.21 12.60 -15.28
CA SER A 260 -37.30 11.62 -15.42
C SER A 260 -38.68 12.17 -15.04
N ALA A 261 -38.73 13.39 -14.50
CA ALA A 261 -39.95 14.07 -14.09
C ALA A 261 -40.42 15.14 -15.07
N ALA A 262 -39.65 15.38 -16.14
CA ALA A 262 -39.94 16.25 -17.27
C ALA A 262 -40.12 15.37 -18.51
#